data_AF-A0A7C1YEG0-F1
#
_entry.id   AF-A0A7C1YEG0-F1
#
_cell.length_a   1.000
_cell.length_b   1.000
_cell.length_c   1.000
_cell.angle_alpha   90.00
_cell.angle_beta   90.00
_cell.angle_gamma   90.00
#
_symmetry.space_group_name_H-M   'P 1'
#
loop_
_entity.id
_entity.type
_entity.pdbx_description
1 polymer ?
#
loop_
_entity_poly.entity_id
_entity_poly.type
_entity_poly.pdbx_seq_one_letter_code
_entity_poly.pdbx_strand_id
1 'polypeptide(L)'
;MAVPGLLKEWLSEEPGYFVQRQGKKVKSIKKAWRTMRDELQWPNNIVSKTIRHSLARTLRTNSEFKKKYNIFVDPWELSGHMGHQASGSLEITEGYAQYIPDGESTVIQGLNAYFLELEENVNFDLHPSCTQET
;
A
#
# COMPACT_ATOMS: atom_id res chain seq x y z
N MET A 1 10.19 3.05 -11.48
CA MET A 1 9.19 3.09 -10.40
C MET A 1 8.07 2.13 -10.80
N ALA A 2 7.97 0.98 -10.14
CA ALA A 2 6.93 0.00 -10.46
C ALA A 2 5.62 0.47 -9.80
N VAL A 3 4.79 1.13 -10.59
CA VAL A 3 3.43 1.51 -10.20
C VAL A 3 2.52 0.35 -10.63
N PRO A 4 1.70 -0.24 -9.73
CA PRO A 4 0.76 -1.31 -10.08
C PRO A 4 -0.09 -0.93 -11.29
N GLY A 5 -0.43 -1.91 -12.15
CA GLY A 5 -1.13 -1.67 -13.42
C GLY A 5 -2.41 -0.86 -13.25
N LEU A 6 -3.25 -1.25 -12.27
CA LEU A 6 -4.46 -0.55 -11.89
C LEU A 6 -4.20 0.92 -11.49
N LEU A 7 -3.15 1.17 -10.71
CA LEU A 7 -2.80 2.52 -10.28
C LEU A 7 -2.26 3.36 -11.44
N LYS A 8 -1.59 2.73 -12.41
CA LYS A 8 -1.07 3.39 -13.60
C LYS A 8 -2.19 3.78 -14.57
N GLU A 9 -3.18 2.91 -14.77
CA GLU A 9 -4.39 3.20 -15.54
C GLU A 9 -5.14 4.39 -14.90
N TRP A 10 -5.39 4.31 -13.60
CA TRP A 10 -6.06 5.39 -12.87
C TRP A 10 -5.29 6.72 -12.91
N LEU A 11 -3.96 6.69 -12.78
CA LEU A 11 -3.11 7.88 -12.90
C LEU A 11 -3.05 8.45 -14.32
N SER A 12 -3.31 7.63 -15.35
CA SER A 12 -3.28 8.06 -16.75
C SER A 12 -4.53 8.82 -17.17
N GLU A 13 -5.66 8.55 -16.50
CA GLU A 13 -6.95 9.19 -16.78
C GLU A 13 -7.13 10.52 -16.04
N GLU A 14 -6.50 10.70 -14.87
CA GLU A 14 -6.72 11.86 -13.99
C GLU A 14 -5.41 12.56 -13.63
N PRO A 15 -5.06 13.71 -14.24
CA PRO A 15 -3.94 14.54 -13.81
C PRO A 15 -4.30 15.19 -12.46
N GLY A 16 -3.99 14.52 -11.35
CA GLY A 16 -4.50 14.94 -10.04
C GLY A 16 -3.78 14.36 -8.83
N TYR A 17 -4.35 14.62 -7.65
CA TYR A 17 -3.83 14.08 -6.40
C TYR A 17 -4.38 12.66 -6.18
N PHE A 18 -3.55 11.75 -5.66
CA PHE A 18 -3.96 10.38 -5.31
C PHE A 18 -5.22 10.29 -4.43
N VAL A 19 -5.49 11.31 -3.62
CA VAL A 19 -6.75 11.45 -2.89
C VAL A 19 -7.31 12.85 -3.17
N GLN A 20 -8.34 12.90 -3.99
CA GLN A 20 -9.00 14.14 -4.41
C GLN A 20 -10.52 14.05 -4.26
N ARG A 21 -11.16 15.22 -4.17
CA ARG A 21 -12.61 15.37 -4.27
C ARG A 21 -12.88 16.41 -5.35
N GLN A 22 -13.53 16.01 -6.44
CA GLN A 22 -13.84 16.89 -7.59
C GLN A 22 -12.57 17.62 -8.11
N GLY A 23 -11.50 16.86 -8.36
CA GLY A 23 -10.21 17.39 -8.84
C GLY A 23 -9.42 18.23 -7.81
N LYS A 24 -9.92 18.41 -6.58
CA LYS A 24 -9.26 19.20 -5.53
C LYS A 24 -8.61 18.30 -4.48
N LYS A 25 -7.41 18.67 -4.03
CA LYS A 25 -6.74 18.02 -2.89
C LYS A 25 -7.67 17.99 -1.68
N VAL A 26 -7.86 16.82 -1.07
CA VAL A 26 -8.64 16.72 0.16
C VAL A 26 -7.87 17.38 1.32
N LYS A 27 -8.58 18.14 2.17
CA LYS A 27 -8.01 18.71 3.40
C LYS A 27 -7.60 17.62 4.41
N SER A 28 -8.22 16.44 4.34
CA SER A 28 -7.95 15.33 5.25
C SER A 28 -8.23 13.98 4.60
N ILE A 29 -7.18 13.19 4.42
CA ILE A 29 -7.25 11.79 3.94
C ILE A 29 -8.07 10.93 4.91
N LYS A 30 -7.96 11.19 6.23
CA LYS A 30 -8.74 10.47 7.25
C LYS A 30 -10.24 10.67 7.09
N LYS A 31 -10.67 11.88 6.70
CA LYS A 31 -12.09 12.15 6.44
C LYS A 31 -12.57 11.44 5.18
N ALA A 32 -11.80 11.52 4.09
CA ALA A 32 -12.12 10.83 2.85
C ALA A 32 -12.24 9.30 3.07
N TRP A 33 -11.30 8.71 3.81
CA TRP A 33 -11.36 7.30 4.20
C TRP A 33 -12.63 6.93 4.97
N ARG A 34 -13.01 7.73 5.97
CA ARG A 34 -14.23 7.48 6.75
C ARG A 34 -15.47 7.53 5.87
N THR A 35 -15.59 8.55 5.02
CA THR A 35 -16.70 8.67 4.08
C THR A 35 -16.81 7.44 3.18
N MET A 36 -15.72 7.04 2.52
CA MET A 36 -15.68 5.84 1.69
C MET A 36 -16.07 4.57 2.46
N ARG A 37 -15.51 4.39 3.67
CA ARG A 37 -15.82 3.24 4.52
C ARG A 37 -17.30 3.20 4.92
N ASP A 38 -17.87 4.36 5.27
CA ASP A 38 -19.29 4.47 5.67
C ASP A 38 -20.21 4.18 4.46
N GLU A 39 -19.85 4.66 3.26
CA GLU A 39 -20.55 4.38 2.00
C GLU A 39 -20.51 2.90 1.61
N LEU A 40 -19.37 2.24 1.81
CA LEU A 40 -19.19 0.79 1.58
C LEU A 40 -19.69 -0.08 2.75
N GLN A 41 -20.26 0.52 3.80
CA GLN A 41 -20.75 -0.18 5.00
C GLN A 41 -19.70 -1.06 5.69
N TRP A 42 -18.42 -0.67 5.61
CA TRP A 42 -17.34 -1.44 6.20
C TRP A 42 -17.24 -1.23 7.72
N PRO A 43 -16.76 -2.25 8.47
CA PRO A 43 -16.53 -2.15 9.90
C PRO A 43 -15.63 -0.97 10.31
N ASN A 44 -15.98 -0.30 11.42
CA ASN A 44 -15.31 0.91 11.90
C ASN A 44 -13.82 0.72 12.26
N ASN A 45 -13.41 -0.52 12.55
CA ASN A 45 -12.01 -0.88 12.85
C ASN A 45 -11.14 -0.99 11.59
N ILE A 46 -11.71 -0.99 10.38
CA ILE A 46 -10.95 -0.92 9.13
C ILE A 46 -10.57 0.53 8.88
N VAL A 47 -9.33 0.88 9.25
CA VAL A 47 -8.76 2.22 9.11
C VAL A 47 -7.50 2.18 8.24
N SER A 48 -7.08 3.31 7.68
CA SER A 48 -5.86 3.34 6.83
C SER A 48 -4.62 2.75 7.52
N LYS A 49 -4.52 2.89 8.85
CA LYS A 49 -3.44 2.29 9.64
C LYS A 49 -3.51 0.75 9.69
N THR A 50 -4.69 0.14 9.71
CA THR A 50 -4.81 -1.33 9.72
C THR A 50 -4.42 -1.92 8.39
N ILE A 51 -4.66 -1.23 7.27
CA ILE A 51 -4.14 -1.63 5.94
C ILE A 51 -2.61 -1.64 5.97
N ARG A 52 -1.99 -0.56 6.45
CA ARG A 52 -0.53 -0.46 6.59
C ARG A 52 0.05 -1.63 7.40
N HIS A 53 -0.58 -1.96 8.54
CA HIS A 53 -0.13 -3.07 9.38
C HIS A 53 -0.38 -4.44 8.76
N SER A 54 -1.50 -4.63 8.06
CA SER A 54 -1.82 -5.89 7.38
C SER A 54 -0.83 -6.18 6.26
N LEU A 55 -0.47 -5.14 5.50
CA LEU A 55 0.57 -5.22 4.47
C LEU A 55 1.91 -5.62 5.08
N ALA A 56 2.39 -4.87 6.08
CA ALA A 56 3.66 -5.16 6.74
C ALA A 56 3.70 -6.56 7.36
N ARG A 57 2.60 -6.99 7.98
CA ARG A 57 2.46 -8.35 8.53
C ARG A 57 2.54 -9.40 7.43
N THR A 58 1.83 -9.21 6.32
CA THR A 58 1.84 -10.14 5.19
C THR A 58 3.26 -10.28 4.62
N LEU A 59 3.90 -9.15 4.30
CA LEU A 59 5.26 -9.11 3.77
C LEU A 59 6.31 -9.66 4.76
N ARG A 60 6.05 -9.62 6.07
CA ARG A 60 6.97 -10.18 7.07
C ARG A 60 6.74 -11.67 7.33
N THR A 61 5.49 -12.11 7.44
CA THR A 61 5.14 -13.39 8.09
C THR A 61 4.46 -14.41 7.18
N ASN A 62 3.90 -14.02 6.03
CA ASN A 62 3.18 -14.95 5.17
C ASN A 62 4.15 -15.71 4.25
N SER A 63 4.56 -16.91 4.68
CA SER A 63 5.51 -17.76 3.94
C SER A 63 4.94 -18.29 2.62
N GLU A 64 3.65 -18.63 2.59
CA GLU A 64 2.99 -19.14 1.38
C GLU A 64 2.93 -18.07 0.29
N PHE A 65 2.56 -16.84 0.65
CA PHE A 65 2.60 -15.69 -0.25
C PHE A 65 4.01 -15.45 -0.80
N LYS A 66 5.03 -15.46 0.08
CA LYS A 66 6.43 -15.30 -0.33
C LYS A 66 6.89 -16.38 -1.31
N LYS A 67 6.48 -17.62 -1.04
CA LYS A 67 6.79 -18.77 -1.89
C LYS A 67 6.07 -18.70 -3.23
N LYS A 68 4.79 -18.33 -3.25
CA LYS A 68 3.98 -18.19 -4.47
C LYS A 68 4.63 -17.23 -5.46
N TYR A 69 5.09 -16.07 -4.97
CA TYR A 69 5.69 -15.04 -5.83
C TYR A 69 7.23 -15.05 -5.86
N ASN A 70 7.87 -16.04 -5.23
CA ASN A 70 9.31 -16.16 -5.11
C ASN A 70 9.99 -14.85 -4.64
N ILE A 71 9.43 -14.23 -3.61
CA ILE A 71 9.92 -12.95 -3.07
C ILE A 71 10.64 -13.16 -1.73
N PHE A 72 11.74 -12.44 -1.56
CA PHE A 72 12.34 -12.16 -0.27
C PHE A 72 11.99 -10.72 0.11
N VAL A 73 11.77 -10.45 1.40
CA VAL A 73 11.54 -9.08 1.88
C VAL A 73 12.45 -8.87 3.07
N ASP A 74 13.40 -7.96 2.91
CA ASP A 74 14.35 -7.64 3.95
C ASP A 74 13.65 -6.90 5.12
N PRO A 75 13.82 -7.35 6.38
CA PRO A 75 13.19 -6.73 7.54
C PRO A 75 13.55 -5.26 7.76
N TRP A 76 14.78 -4.88 7.44
CA TRP A 76 15.27 -3.52 7.58
C TRP A 76 14.69 -2.62 6.50
N GLU A 77 14.72 -3.05 5.23
CA GLU A 77 14.07 -2.31 4.15
C GLU A 77 12.58 -2.11 4.43
N LEU A 78 11.89 -3.14 4.91
CA LEU A 78 10.47 -3.06 5.26
C LEU A 78 10.24 -2.04 6.38
N SER A 79 11.13 -1.98 7.38
CA SER A 79 11.07 -0.98 8.45
C SER A 79 11.24 0.45 7.91
N GLY A 80 12.18 0.64 6.98
CA GLY A 80 12.41 1.90 6.27
C GLY A 80 11.20 2.35 5.44
N HIS A 81 10.63 1.46 4.63
CA HIS A 81 9.36 1.68 3.90
C HIS A 81 8.18 1.99 4.84
N MET A 82 8.22 1.46 6.06
CA MET A 82 7.23 1.75 7.10
C MET A 82 7.50 3.06 7.86
N GLY A 83 8.54 3.81 7.47
CA GLY A 83 8.90 5.09 8.08
C GLY A 83 9.22 4.95 9.57
N HIS A 84 9.56 3.75 10.03
CA HIS A 84 10.02 3.55 11.39
C HIS A 84 11.42 4.15 11.48
N GLN A 85 11.58 5.13 12.38
CA GLN A 85 12.91 5.50 12.83
C GLN A 85 13.50 4.26 13.52
N ALA A 86 14.74 3.89 13.20
CA ALA A 86 15.43 2.78 13.85
C ALA A 86 15.35 2.97 15.37
N SER A 87 14.43 2.25 16.02
CA SER A 87 14.14 2.39 17.44
C SER A 87 14.21 1.02 18.07
N GLY A 88 15.34 0.82 18.77
CA GLY A 88 15.63 -0.35 19.59
C GLY A 88 16.08 -1.57 18.79
N SER A 89 17.34 -1.97 19.01
CA SER A 89 17.97 -3.26 18.67
C SER A 89 18.57 -3.49 17.28
N LEU A 90 18.59 -2.51 16.39
CA LEU A 90 19.41 -2.57 15.17
C LEU A 90 20.67 -1.72 15.37
N GLU A 91 21.82 -2.39 15.42
CA GLU A 91 23.10 -1.84 15.85
C GLU A 91 23.61 -0.68 14.98
N ILE A 92 24.54 0.08 15.58
CA ILE A 92 25.22 1.32 15.19
C ILE A 92 25.56 1.46 13.68
N THR A 93 25.71 0.36 12.94
CA THR A 93 25.96 0.34 11.50
C THR A 93 24.76 0.82 10.67
N GLU A 94 23.53 0.60 11.13
CA GLU A 94 22.31 0.98 10.41
C GLU A 94 21.94 2.46 10.56
N GLY A 95 22.54 3.17 11.52
CA GLY A 95 22.40 4.62 11.64
C GLY A 95 23.04 5.38 10.48
N TYR A 96 23.99 4.76 9.76
CA TYR A 96 24.64 5.31 8.57
C TYR A 96 23.95 4.92 7.26
N ALA A 97 23.12 3.87 7.28
CA ALA A 97 22.35 3.44 6.13
C ALA A 97 21.06 4.27 6.06
N GLN A 98 21.09 5.37 5.33
CA GLN A 98 19.84 6.02 4.94
C GLN A 98 19.11 5.09 3.98
N TYR A 99 17.90 4.69 4.34
CA TYR A 99 17.03 3.93 3.43
C TYR A 99 16.75 4.78 2.18
N ILE A 100 17.18 4.28 1.01
CA ILE A 100 16.94 4.87 -0.31
C ILE A 100 15.96 3.96 -1.05
N PRO A 101 14.71 4.40 -1.33
CA PRO A 101 13.79 3.66 -2.16
C PRO A 101 14.28 3.65 -3.61
N ASP A 102 14.93 2.57 -4.04
CA ASP A 102 15.26 2.35 -5.45
C ASP A 102 14.39 1.25 -6.09
N GLY A 103 14.61 1.00 -7.37
CA GLY A 103 13.87 -0.01 -8.13
C GLY A 103 14.26 -1.46 -7.81
N GLU A 104 15.37 -1.67 -7.10
CA GLU A 104 15.87 -3.00 -6.74
C GLU A 104 15.36 -3.45 -5.36
N SER A 105 14.79 -2.53 -4.58
CA SER A 105 14.22 -2.81 -3.26
C SER A 105 13.33 -4.05 -3.23
N THR A 106 13.68 -4.97 -2.34
CA THR A 106 12.96 -6.22 -2.09
C THR A 106 11.52 -6.00 -1.64
N VAL A 107 11.27 -4.88 -0.96
CA VAL A 107 9.93 -4.47 -0.53
C VAL A 107 9.08 -4.01 -1.72
N ILE A 108 9.65 -3.33 -2.73
CA ILE A 108 8.89 -2.94 -3.93
C ILE A 108 8.42 -4.18 -4.68
N GLN A 109 9.26 -5.22 -4.78
CA GLN A 109 8.88 -6.50 -5.36
C GLN A 109 7.73 -7.15 -4.58
N GLY A 110 7.82 -7.16 -3.24
CA GLY A 110 6.76 -7.66 -2.37
C GLY A 110 5.45 -6.88 -2.47
N LEU A 111 5.52 -5.55 -2.62
CA LEU A 111 4.35 -4.70 -2.82
C LEU A 111 3.65 -5.03 -4.14
N ASN A 112 4.38 -5.17 -5.23
CA ASN A 112 3.80 -5.53 -6.53
C ASN A 112 3.14 -6.90 -6.47
N ALA A 113 3.79 -7.90 -5.87
CA ALA A 113 3.21 -9.22 -5.66
C ALA A 113 1.92 -9.16 -4.82
N TYR A 114 1.88 -8.28 -3.81
CA TYR A 114 0.71 -8.14 -2.94
C TYR A 114 -0.46 -7.53 -3.71
N PHE A 115 -0.21 -6.56 -4.59
CA PHE A 115 -1.26 -6.00 -5.45
C PHE A 115 -1.76 -7.02 -6.48
N LEU A 116 -0.88 -7.83 -7.08
CA LEU A 116 -1.29 -8.93 -7.97
C LEU A 116 -2.18 -9.95 -7.25
N GLU A 117 -1.81 -10.36 -6.03
CA GLU A 117 -2.63 -11.26 -5.21
C GLU A 117 -4.02 -10.66 -4.94
N LEU A 118 -4.09 -9.36 -4.65
CA LEU A 118 -5.38 -8.69 -4.45
C LEU A 118 -6.22 -8.65 -5.72
N GLU A 119 -5.62 -8.34 -6.87
CA GLU A 119 -6.29 -8.35 -8.17
C GLU A 119 -6.84 -9.75 -8.52
N GLU A 120 -6.10 -10.82 -8.18
CA GLU A 120 -6.52 -12.22 -8.44
C GLU A 120 -7.65 -12.70 -7.52
N ASN A 121 -7.67 -12.25 -6.25
CA ASN A 121 -8.53 -12.84 -5.22
C ASN A 121 -9.70 -11.96 -4.77
N VAL A 122 -9.69 -10.68 -5.12
CA VAL A 122 -10.70 -9.73 -4.65
C VAL A 122 -11.50 -9.22 -5.84
N ASN A 123 -12.77 -9.58 -5.87
CA ASN A 123 -13.74 -8.82 -6.66
C ASN A 123 -13.98 -7.52 -5.90
N PHE A 124 -13.36 -6.42 -6.32
CA PHE A 124 -13.52 -5.15 -5.63
C PHE A 124 -14.96 -4.67 -5.84
N ASP A 125 -15.73 -4.58 -4.75
CA ASP A 125 -16.90 -3.72 -4.70
C ASP A 125 -16.41 -2.26 -4.81
N LEU A 126 -16.24 -1.80 -6.05
CA LEU A 126 -15.98 -0.40 -6.31
C LEU A 126 -17.16 0.40 -5.78
N HIS A 127 -16.88 1.55 -5.17
CA HIS A 127 -17.92 2.46 -4.76
C HIS A 127 -18.86 2.73 -5.96
N PRO A 128 -20.20 2.81 -5.79
CA PRO A 128 -21.13 2.98 -6.92
C PRO A 128 -20.88 4.23 -7.78
N SER A 129 -20.17 5.23 -7.26
CA SER A 129 -19.74 6.41 -8.04
C SER A 129 -18.42 6.20 -8.81
N CYS A 130 -17.73 5.10 -8.58
CA CYS A 130 -16.49 4.68 -9.20
C CYS A 130 -16.71 3.53 -10.19
N THR A 131 -17.87 2.87 -10.16
CA THR A 131 -18.38 2.07 -11.28
C THR A 131 -18.87 3.04 -12.34
N GLN A 132 -18.01 3.45 -13.27
CA GLN A 132 -18.51 4.06 -14.50
C GLN A 132 -19.30 2.99 -15.24
N GLU A 133 -20.60 3.20 -15.43
CA GLU A 133 -21.37 2.49 -16.45
C GLU A 133 -20.68 2.78 -17.80
N THR A 134 -20.06 1.75 -18.38
CA THR A 134 -19.73 1.71 -19.81
C THR A 134 -20.99 1.47 -20.62
#